data_AF-X1MXE0-F1
#
_entry.id   AF-X1MXE0-F1
#
_cell.length_a   1.000
_cell.length_b   1.000
_cell.length_c   1.000
_cell.angle_alpha   90.00
_cell.angle_beta   90.00
_cell.angle_gamma   90.00
#
_symmetry.space_group_name_H-M   'P 1'
#
loop_
_entity.id
_entity.type
_entity.pdbx_description
1 polymer ?
#
loop_
_entity_poly.entity_id
_entity_poly.type
_entity_poly.pdbx_seq_one_letter_code
_entity_poly.pdbx_strand_id
1 'polypeptide(L)'
;MLRCTPSSHQQGLSPSKKGRGDADVLYVKAVENIDGNWTFHVTVSHPDKGWDDYADGWDVATPDGTVIKPESSAKFTRTLLHPHVNEQPFTRSQSGIIIPTGVTNV
;
A
#
# COMPACT_ATOMS: atom_id res chain seq x y z
N MET A 1 0.01 -8.41 -6.71
CA MET A 1 0.95 -8.42 -5.57
C MET A 1 1.01 -7.03 -4.93
N LEU A 2 0.73 -6.88 -3.63
CA LEU A 2 0.86 -5.58 -2.96
C LEU A 2 2.34 -5.28 -2.63
N ARG A 3 2.74 -4.02 -2.80
CA ARG A 3 4.10 -3.52 -2.51
C ARG A 3 4.01 -2.24 -1.67
N CYS A 4 4.90 -2.09 -0.69
CA CYS A 4 5.10 -0.87 0.10
C CYS A 4 6.43 -0.23 -0.33
N THR A 5 6.48 1.10 -0.46
CA THR A 5 7.65 1.83 -0.98
C THR A 5 8.27 2.73 0.11
N PRO A 6 9.57 2.64 0.41
CA PRO A 6 10.19 3.46 1.46
C PRO A 6 10.45 4.92 1.02
N SER A 7 10.50 5.84 2.01
CA SER A 7 10.95 7.23 1.85
C SER A 7 12.49 7.32 2.01
N SER A 8 13.17 8.19 1.25
CA SER A 8 14.64 8.19 1.09
C SER A 8 15.32 9.48 1.55
N HIS A 9 16.29 9.38 2.48
CA HIS A 9 17.54 10.17 2.49
C HIS A 9 18.66 9.51 3.35
N GLN A 10 19.91 9.60 2.88
CA GLN A 10 21.13 8.85 3.28
C GLN A 10 21.66 9.22 4.69
N GLN A 11 22.39 8.40 5.48
CA GLN A 11 23.76 7.86 5.28
C GLN A 11 24.08 6.72 6.29
N GLY A 12 24.92 5.73 5.89
CA GLY A 12 25.60 4.79 6.80
C GLY A 12 25.76 3.35 6.27
N LEU A 13 26.99 2.89 6.05
CA LEU A 13 27.36 1.65 5.36
C LEU A 13 27.00 0.36 6.13
N SER A 14 26.12 -0.45 5.55
CA SER A 14 26.02 -1.91 5.69
C SER A 14 25.35 -2.45 4.41
N PRO A 15 25.72 -3.61 3.86
CA PRO A 15 25.01 -4.18 2.72
C PRO A 15 23.71 -4.82 3.21
N SER A 16 22.76 -3.99 3.65
CA SER A 16 21.39 -4.43 3.92
C SER A 16 20.60 -4.43 2.62
N LYS A 17 19.95 -5.57 2.36
CA LYS A 17 19.04 -5.84 1.24
C LYS A 17 18.31 -4.57 0.77
N LYS A 18 18.34 -4.33 -0.55
CA LYS A 18 17.46 -3.38 -1.27
C LYS A 18 16.10 -3.32 -0.57
N GLY A 19 15.84 -2.19 0.10
CA GLY A 19 14.84 -2.07 1.17
C GLY A 19 13.46 -2.56 0.77
N ARG A 20 13.06 -3.70 1.30
CA ARG A 20 11.63 -3.94 1.55
C ARG A 20 11.32 -3.05 2.75
N GLY A 21 10.41 -2.08 2.61
CA GLY A 21 9.88 -1.40 3.79
C GLY A 21 9.37 -2.45 4.79
N ASP A 22 9.49 -2.18 6.09
CA ASP A 22 9.09 -3.06 7.19
C ASP A 22 7.60 -2.95 7.53
N ALA A 23 6.79 -2.56 6.54
CA ALA A 23 5.34 -2.58 6.61
C ALA A 23 4.82 -3.90 6.04
N ASP A 24 3.96 -4.57 6.82
CA ASP A 24 3.32 -5.81 6.45
C ASP A 24 1.84 -5.58 6.11
N VAL A 25 1.37 -6.19 5.01
CA VAL A 25 -0.06 -6.33 4.72
C VAL A 25 -0.54 -7.62 5.38
N LEU A 26 -1.35 -7.51 6.41
CA LEU A 26 -1.82 -8.66 7.20
C LEU A 26 -3.12 -9.25 6.66
N TYR A 27 -3.99 -8.40 6.12
CA TYR A 27 -5.29 -8.81 5.61
C TYR A 27 -5.79 -7.88 4.52
N VAL A 28 -6.51 -8.44 3.55
CA VAL A 28 -7.16 -7.69 2.48
C VAL A 28 -8.58 -8.21 2.30
N LYS A 29 -9.55 -7.29 2.33
CA LYS A 29 -10.91 -7.53 1.83
C LYS A 29 -11.13 -6.71 0.57
N ALA A 30 -11.40 -7.38 -0.54
CA ALA A 30 -11.78 -6.74 -1.80
C ALA A 30 -13.31 -6.86 -1.99
N VAL A 31 -13.95 -5.77 -2.37
CA VAL A 31 -15.41 -5.70 -2.60
C VAL A 31 -15.63 -5.09 -3.97
N GLU A 32 -16.32 -5.80 -4.85
CA GLU A 32 -16.81 -5.24 -6.11
C GLU A 32 -18.08 -4.42 -5.84
N ASN A 33 -18.12 -3.20 -6.37
CA ASN A 33 -19.26 -2.30 -6.26
C ASN A 33 -20.18 -2.46 -7.48
N ILE A 34 -21.42 -1.97 -7.37
CA ILE A 34 -22.46 -2.12 -8.40
C ILE A 34 -22.06 -1.50 -9.75
N ASP A 35 -21.24 -0.46 -9.73
CA ASP A 35 -20.71 0.25 -10.89
C ASP A 35 -19.46 -0.42 -11.51
N GLY A 36 -19.07 -1.59 -11.02
CA GLY A 36 -17.95 -2.39 -11.53
C GLY A 36 -16.57 -1.94 -11.05
N ASN A 37 -16.48 -0.94 -10.15
CA ASN A 37 -15.23 -0.60 -9.50
C ASN A 37 -15.05 -1.35 -8.18
N TRP A 38 -13.82 -1.41 -7.68
CA TRP A 38 -13.47 -2.16 -6.49
C TRP A 38 -13.14 -1.24 -5.31
N THR A 39 -13.52 -1.69 -4.13
CA THR A 39 -13.08 -1.15 -2.85
C THR A 39 -12.19 -2.17 -2.14
N PHE A 40 -10.97 -1.77 -1.82
CA PHE A 40 -10.03 -2.57 -1.05
C PHE A 40 -9.96 -2.04 0.37
N HIS A 41 -10.15 -2.91 1.35
CA HIS A 41 -9.86 -2.66 2.76
C HIS A 41 -8.59 -3.43 3.12
N VAL A 42 -7.54 -2.71 3.48
CA VAL A 42 -6.21 -3.29 3.71
C VAL A 42 -5.83 -3.04 5.16
N THR A 43 -5.56 -4.14 5.87
CA THR A 43 -4.99 -4.11 7.22
C THR A 43 -3.47 -4.13 7.12
N VAL A 44 -2.84 -3.07 7.64
CA VAL A 44 -1.40 -2.85 7.61
C VAL A 44 -0.85 -2.90 9.03
N SER A 45 0.35 -3.43 9.18
CA SER A 45 1.15 -3.36 10.40
C SER A 45 2.52 -2.78 10.06
N HIS A 46 2.92 -1.75 10.80
CA HIS A 46 4.26 -1.19 10.71
C HIS A 46 4.65 -0.63 12.10
N PRO A 47 5.91 -0.78 12.55
CA PRO A 47 6.35 -0.26 13.84
C PRO A 47 6.60 1.26 13.77
N ASP A 48 5.55 2.03 13.47
CA ASP A 48 5.60 3.48 13.31
C ASP A 48 6.31 4.15 14.50
N LYS A 49 7.32 4.99 14.22
CA LYS A 49 8.07 5.78 15.22
C LYS A 49 7.79 7.28 15.13
N GLY A 50 6.76 7.66 14.38
CA GLY A 50 6.39 9.06 14.13
C GLY A 50 6.60 9.46 12.68
N TRP A 51 6.68 10.75 12.41
CA TRP A 51 6.73 11.30 11.04
C TRP A 51 7.95 10.86 10.22
N ASP A 52 9.03 10.45 10.88
CA ASP A 52 10.27 10.00 10.23
C ASP A 52 10.21 8.53 9.79
N ASP A 53 9.29 7.74 10.35
CA ASP A 53 9.22 6.30 10.17
C ASP A 53 7.78 5.81 10.37
N TYR A 54 7.01 5.78 9.28
CA TYR A 54 5.64 5.28 9.27
C TYR A 54 5.27 4.70 7.90
N ALA A 55 4.26 3.83 7.86
CA ALA A 55 3.69 3.37 6.60
C ALA A 55 2.95 4.52 5.88
N ASP A 56 3.48 4.99 4.76
CA ASP A 56 2.97 6.15 4.01
C ASP A 56 1.99 5.79 2.88
N GLY A 57 1.83 4.50 2.57
CA GLY A 57 0.84 4.02 1.63
C GLY A 57 0.99 2.56 1.23
N TRP A 58 0.04 2.10 0.42
CA TRP A 58 0.05 0.76 -0.16
C TRP A 58 -0.47 0.78 -1.60
N ASP A 59 -0.02 -0.21 -2.37
CA ASP A 59 -0.35 -0.37 -3.79
C ASP A 59 -1.13 -1.66 -4.07
N VAL A 60 -2.16 -1.56 -4.90
CA VAL A 60 -2.76 -2.69 -5.61
C VAL A 60 -2.02 -2.83 -6.94
N ALA A 61 -1.41 -3.99 -7.17
CA ALA A 61 -0.76 -4.29 -8.44
C ALA A 61 -1.31 -5.56 -9.08
N THR A 62 -1.44 -5.51 -10.40
CA THR A 62 -1.81 -6.64 -11.26
C THR A 62 -0.73 -7.73 -11.25
N PRO A 63 -1.03 -8.94 -11.76
CA PRO A 63 -0.08 -10.07 -11.74
C PRO A 63 1.24 -9.81 -12.47
N ASP A 64 1.24 -8.97 -13.50
CA ASP A 64 2.43 -8.52 -14.23
C ASP A 64 3.25 -7.45 -13.47
N GLY A 65 2.75 -6.98 -12.32
CA GLY A 65 3.41 -6.00 -11.47
C GLY A 65 3.03 -4.54 -11.76
N THR A 66 2.09 -4.28 -12.67
CA THR A 66 1.58 -2.92 -12.94
C THR A 66 0.76 -2.41 -11.75
N VAL A 67 1.08 -1.22 -11.24
CA VAL A 67 0.36 -0.61 -10.09
C VAL A 67 -0.85 0.18 -10.58
N ILE A 68 -2.01 -0.05 -9.96
CA ILE A 68 -3.25 0.67 -10.25
C ILE A 68 -3.34 1.87 -9.31
N LYS A 69 -3.21 3.08 -9.84
CA LYS A 69 -3.33 4.32 -9.07
C LYS A 69 -4.68 4.99 -9.32
N PRO A 70 -5.33 5.56 -8.30
CA PRO A 70 -6.57 6.31 -8.48
C PRO A 70 -6.34 7.58 -9.32
N GLU A 71 -5.16 8.18 -9.18
CA GLU A 71 -4.74 9.36 -9.94
C GLU A 71 -3.33 9.12 -10.50
N SER A 72 -3.07 9.62 -11.72
CA SER A 72 -1.77 9.44 -12.38
C SER A 72 -0.59 10.02 -11.59
N SER A 73 -0.84 11.09 -10.82
CA SER A 73 0.15 11.74 -9.96
C SER A 73 0.24 11.14 -8.55
N ALA A 74 -0.63 10.20 -8.18
CA ALA A 74 -0.61 9.61 -6.85
C ALA A 74 0.71 8.84 -6.65
N LYS A 75 1.27 8.90 -5.44
CA LYS A 75 2.44 8.08 -5.10
C LYS A 75 2.06 6.60 -5.01
N PHE A 76 0.91 6.33 -4.40
CA PHE A 76 0.38 4.99 -4.11
C PHE A 76 -1.06 4.82 -4.61
N THR A 77 -1.57 3.59 -4.64
CA THR A 77 -3.01 3.32 -4.73
C THR A 77 -3.75 3.98 -3.57
N ARG A 78 -3.22 3.84 -2.35
CA ARG A 78 -3.72 4.53 -1.16
C ARG A 78 -2.57 5.18 -0.41
N THR A 79 -2.58 6.50 -0.33
CA THR A 79 -1.69 7.25 0.56
C THR A 79 -2.23 7.25 1.99
N LEU A 80 -1.32 7.14 2.95
CA LEU A 80 -1.55 7.28 4.39
C LEU A 80 -0.83 8.56 4.84
N LEU A 81 -1.58 9.49 5.45
CA LEU A 81 -1.14 10.87 5.61
C LEU A 81 -0.59 11.19 7.01
N HIS A 82 -0.57 10.22 7.92
CA HIS A 82 -0.07 10.41 9.27
C HIS A 82 0.44 9.08 9.87
N PRO A 83 1.33 9.14 10.87
CA PRO A 83 1.70 7.98 11.67
C PRO A 83 0.51 7.43 12.46
N HIS A 84 0.53 6.12 12.69
CA HIS A 84 -0.43 5.31 13.44
C HIS A 84 0.26 4.59 14.62
N VAL A 85 1.17 5.27 15.32
CA VAL A 85 2.00 4.71 16.42
C VAL A 85 1.19 3.92 17.46
N ASN A 86 -0.03 4.40 17.79
CA ASN A 86 -0.89 3.80 18.82
C ASN A 86 -2.08 3.00 18.25
N GLU A 87 -2.09 2.72 16.94
CA GLU A 87 -3.20 2.06 16.23
C GLU A 87 -2.65 0.92 15.36
N GLN A 88 -1.85 0.01 15.93
CA GLN A 88 -1.27 -1.12 15.18
C GLN A 88 -1.92 -2.45 15.58
N PRO A 89 -2.35 -3.28 14.61
CA PRO A 89 -2.50 -2.96 13.19
C PRO A 89 -3.71 -2.03 12.95
N PHE A 90 -3.71 -1.31 11.82
CA PHE A 90 -4.86 -0.49 11.39
C PHE A 90 -5.38 -0.93 10.02
N THR A 91 -6.65 -0.62 9.74
CA THR A 91 -7.25 -0.83 8.41
C THR A 91 -7.60 0.50 7.77
N ARG A 92 -7.23 0.68 6.51
CA ARG A 92 -7.72 1.79 5.67
C ARG A 92 -8.19 1.25 4.33
N SER A 93 -9.11 1.97 3.70
CA SER A 93 -9.71 1.56 2.44
C SER A 93 -9.46 2.56 1.32
N GLN A 94 -9.49 2.04 0.09
CA GLN A 94 -9.52 2.82 -1.14
C GLN A 94 -10.61 2.25 -2.05
N SER A 95 -11.57 3.10 -2.43
CA SER A 95 -12.62 2.80 -3.40
C SER A 95 -12.27 3.36 -4.78
N GLY A 96 -13.10 3.03 -5.78
CA GLY A 96 -12.94 3.54 -7.14
C GLY A 96 -11.79 2.89 -7.92
N ILE A 97 -11.32 1.72 -7.48
CA ILE A 97 -10.23 1.02 -8.16
C ILE A 97 -10.78 0.28 -9.37
N ILE A 98 -10.36 0.68 -10.56
CA ILE A 98 -10.71 0.02 -11.81
C ILE A 98 -9.66 -1.06 -12.10
N ILE A 99 -10.08 -2.32 -12.10
CA ILE A 99 -9.22 -3.44 -12.48
C ILE A 99 -9.34 -3.66 -13.99
N PRO A 100 -8.23 -3.67 -14.75
CA PRO A 100 -8.28 -3.92 -16.19
C PRO A 100 -8.95 -5.26 -16.52
N THR A 101 -9.70 -5.29 -17.61
CA THR A 101 -10.31 -6.52 -18.12
C THR A 101 -9.22 -7.57 -18.41
N GLY A 102 -9.47 -8.82 -18.02
CA GLY A 102 -8.51 -9.93 -18.18
C GLY A 102 -7.66 -10.23 -16.95
N VAL A 103 -7.68 -9.39 -15.91
CA VAL A 103 -7.09 -9.73 -14.60
C VAL A 103 -8.11 -10.54 -13.80
N THR A 104 -7.89 -11.85 -13.69
CA THR A 104 -8.85 -12.79 -13.06
C THR A 104 -8.30 -13.55 -11.86
N ASN A 105 -7.01 -13.39 -11.56
CA ASN A 105 -6.32 -14.10 -10.47
C ASN A 105 -5.64 -13.11 -9.52
N VAL A 106 -5.58 -13.50 -8.24
CA VAL A 106 -5.01 -12.74 -7.12
C VAL A 106 -3.80 -13.43 -6.52
#